data_AF-A0A2M8BP84-F1
#
_entry.id   AF-A0A2M8BP84-F1
#
_cell.length_a   1.000
_cell.length_b   1.000
_cell.length_c   1.000
_cell.angle_alpha   90.00
_cell.angle_beta   90.00
_cell.angle_gamma   90.00
#
_symmetry.space_group_name_H-M   'P 1'
#
loop_
_entity.id
_entity.type
_entity.pdbx_description
1 polymer ?
#
loop_
_entity_poly.entity_id
_entity_poly.type
_entity_poly.pdbx_seq_one_letter_code
_entity_poly.pdbx_strand_id
1 'polypeptide(L)'
;MPQGIPESDWKLFRKLHPVLVERFCKQILSELDAVSADEAKTFHQRYSDMYKLIERRDNELAYLFDNPRRSSAMGQIVAIYQHGLLTEDELNGFGQTLVKLVKFLTDKDLV
;
A
#
# COMPACT_ATOMS: atom_id res chain seq x y z
N MET A 1 -4.97 -25.43 -12.03
CA MET A 1 -5.54 -24.10 -12.31
C MET A 1 -4.39 -23.11 -12.40
N PRO A 2 -4.35 -22.14 -13.33
CA PRO A 2 -3.22 -21.23 -13.38
C PRO A 2 -3.26 -20.35 -12.12
N GLN A 3 -2.38 -20.64 -11.16
CA GLN A 3 -2.32 -19.99 -9.86
C GLN A 3 -1.66 -18.62 -10.00
N GLY A 4 -2.46 -17.54 -9.99
CA GLY A 4 -1.96 -16.17 -9.93
C GLY A 4 -2.27 -15.31 -11.16
N ILE A 5 -1.79 -14.06 -11.12
CA ILE A 5 -2.01 -13.08 -12.17
C ILE A 5 -1.25 -13.43 -13.47
N PRO A 6 -1.65 -12.92 -14.64
CA PRO A 6 -0.88 -13.03 -15.87
C PRO A 6 0.60 -12.63 -15.69
N GLU A 7 1.50 -13.24 -16.47
CA GLU A 7 2.95 -12.95 -16.36
C GLU A 7 3.27 -11.48 -16.69
N SER A 8 2.52 -10.86 -17.59
CA SER A 8 2.62 -9.42 -17.90
C SER A 8 2.32 -8.56 -16.67
N ASP A 9 1.22 -8.87 -15.97
CA ASP A 9 0.77 -8.16 -14.77
C ASP A 9 1.77 -8.37 -13.64
N TRP A 10 2.32 -9.58 -13.50
CA TRP A 10 3.36 -9.87 -12.52
C TRP A 10 4.64 -9.06 -12.77
N LYS A 11 5.07 -8.94 -14.02
CA LYS A 11 6.23 -8.10 -14.37
C LYS A 11 5.98 -6.62 -14.09
N LEU A 12 4.79 -6.12 -14.39
CA LEU A 12 4.41 -4.75 -14.07
C LEU A 12 4.40 -4.51 -12.56
N PHE A 13 3.77 -5.40 -11.79
CA PHE A 13 3.74 -5.30 -10.33
C PHE A 13 5.15 -5.28 -9.73
N ARG A 14 6.06 -6.17 -10.16
CA ARG A 14 7.45 -6.15 -9.70
C ARG A 14 8.19 -4.85 -10.03
N LYS A 15 7.88 -4.22 -11.17
CA LYS A 15 8.45 -2.93 -11.55
C LYS A 15 7.93 -1.80 -10.65
N LEU A 16 6.64 -1.84 -10.30
CA LEU A 16 6.00 -0.82 -9.46
C LEU A 16 6.30 -1.01 -7.97
N HIS A 17 6.52 -2.25 -7.50
CA HIS A 17 6.73 -2.59 -6.10
C HIS A 17 7.70 -1.65 -5.36
N PRO A 18 8.95 -1.41 -5.82
CA PRO A 18 9.86 -0.48 -5.13
C PRO A 18 9.34 0.96 -5.13
N VAL A 19 8.64 1.41 -6.17
CA VAL A 19 8.05 2.76 -6.24
C VAL A 19 6.94 2.91 -5.21
N LEU A 20 6.12 1.87 -5.04
CA LEU A 20 5.02 1.86 -4.09
C LEU A 20 5.52 1.83 -2.64
N VAL A 21 6.58 1.07 -2.37
CA VAL A 21 7.28 1.07 -1.07
C VAL A 21 7.80 2.47 -0.75
N GLU A 22 8.51 3.12 -1.69
CA GLU A 22 9.02 4.48 -1.49
C GLU A 22 7.91 5.50 -1.22
N ARG A 23 6.78 5.42 -1.93
CA ARG A 23 5.61 6.29 -1.68
C ARG A 23 5.07 6.10 -0.27
N PHE A 24 4.94 4.85 0.17
CA PHE A 24 4.43 4.56 1.51
C PHE A 24 5.39 5.04 2.60
N CYS A 25 6.70 4.79 2.45
CA CYS A 25 7.73 5.31 3.35
C CYS A 25 7.68 6.84 3.43
N LYS A 26 7.54 7.53 2.29
CA LYS A 26 7.39 8.99 2.26
C LYS A 26 6.15 9.47 3.02
N GLN A 27 5.03 8.76 2.91
CA GLN A 27 3.83 9.07 3.67
C GLN A 27 4.07 8.91 5.18
N ILE A 28 4.68 7.80 5.61
CA ILE A 28 5.01 7.55 7.03
C ILE A 28 5.89 8.67 7.59
N LEU A 29 6.93 9.06 6.86
CA LEU A 29 7.83 10.14 7.28
C LEU A 29 7.09 11.47 7.42
N SER A 30 6.18 11.79 6.49
CA SER A 30 5.36 13.01 6.56
C SER A 30 4.42 13.00 7.78
N GLU A 31 3.87 11.84 8.14
CA GLU A 31 3.05 11.68 9.34
C GLU A 31 3.88 11.82 10.63
N LEU A 32 5.10 11.29 10.65
CA LEU A 32 6.04 11.45 11.76
C LEU A 32 6.44 12.91 11.96
N ASP A 33 6.70 13.64 10.88
CA ASP A 33 6.99 15.07 10.93
C ASP A 33 5.82 15.85 11.54
N ALA A 34 4.58 15.50 11.19
CA ALA A 34 3.38 16.13 11.77
C ALA A 34 3.25 15.86 13.27
N VAL A 35 3.53 14.63 13.74
CA VAL A 35 3.52 14.30 15.18
C VAL A 35 4.64 15.03 15.92
N SER A 36 5.82 15.12 15.32
CA SER A 36 6.98 15.80 15.89
C SER A 36 6.74 17.31 16.05
N ALA A 37 6.06 17.92 15.08
CA ALA A 37 5.75 19.36 15.06
C ALA A 37 4.57 19.78 15.97
N ASP A 38 3.88 18.85 16.63
CA ASP A 38 2.70 19.15 17.46
C ASP A 38 3.06 19.89 18.76
N GLU A 39 3.10 21.23 18.68
CA GLU A 39 3.47 22.11 19.79
C GLU A 39 2.56 22.01 21.02
N ALA A 40 1.34 21.47 20.88
CA ALA A 40 0.41 21.28 21.99
C ALA A 40 0.80 20.11 22.91
N LYS A 41 1.72 19.24 22.49
CA LYS A 41 2.19 18.07 23.25
C LYS A 41 3.58 18.28 23.82
N THR A 42 3.84 17.66 24.97
CA THR A 42 5.20 17.55 25.54
C THR A 42 6.09 16.66 24.66
N PHE A 43 7.41 16.81 24.75
CA PHE A 43 8.35 15.96 24.00
C PHE A 43 8.17 14.47 24.26
N HIS A 44 7.87 14.07 25.50
CA HIS A 44 7.62 12.67 25.84
C HIS A 44 6.36 12.11 25.16
N GLN A 45 5.29 12.91 25.10
CA GLN A 45 4.06 12.51 24.40
C GLN A 45 4.30 12.36 22.89
N ARG A 46 5.01 13.31 22.26
CA ARG A 46 5.35 13.22 20.83
C ARG A 46 6.19 11.97 20.54
N TYR A 47 7.20 11.70 21.36
CA TYR A 47 8.00 10.47 21.26
C TYR A 47 7.13 9.21 21.36
N SER A 48 6.25 9.14 22.35
CA SER A 48 5.35 7.98 22.53
C SER A 48 4.39 7.79 21.35
N ASP A 49 3.84 8.88 20.83
CA ASP A 49 2.93 8.85 19.69
C ASP A 49 3.64 8.44 18.39
N MET A 50 4.87 8.93 18.17
CA MET A 50 5.71 8.50 17.04
C MET A 50 6.03 7.01 17.11
N TYR A 51 6.37 6.49 18.29
CA TYR A 51 6.65 5.06 18.47
C TYR A 51 5.46 4.19 18.08
N LYS A 52 4.26 4.53 18.57
CA LYS A 52 3.00 3.83 18.21
C LYS A 52 2.68 3.94 16.72
N LEU A 53 2.93 5.11 16.13
CA LEU A 53 2.75 5.32 14.70
C LEU A 53 3.66 4.40 13.89
N ILE A 54 4.95 4.33 14.23
CA ILE A 54 5.91 3.44 13.57
C ILE A 54 5.46 1.99 13.68
N GLU A 55 5.09 1.52 14.87
CA GLU A 55 4.64 0.13 15.07
C GLU A 55 3.42 -0.21 14.20
N ARG A 56 2.42 0.68 14.14
CA ARG A 56 1.26 0.47 13.26
C ARG A 56 1.66 0.42 11.80
N ARG A 57 2.50 1.38 11.36
CA ARG A 57 2.89 1.50 9.95
C ARG A 57 3.83 0.39 9.49
N ASP A 58 4.66 -0.16 10.38
CA ASP A 58 5.50 -1.32 10.09
C ASP A 58 4.66 -2.57 9.80
N ASN A 59 3.60 -2.80 10.59
CA ASN A 59 2.64 -3.86 10.34
C ASN A 59 1.92 -3.70 8.99
N GLU A 60 1.54 -2.48 8.61
CA GLU A 60 0.94 -2.19 7.31
C GLU A 60 1.94 -2.38 6.17
N LEU A 61 3.19 -1.93 6.34
CA LEU A 61 4.28 -2.13 5.36
C LEU A 61 4.46 -3.62 5.07
N ALA A 62 4.57 -4.44 6.11
CA ALA A 62 4.71 -5.88 5.99
C ALA A 62 3.49 -6.50 5.28
N TYR A 63 2.27 -6.13 5.70
CA TYR A 63 1.04 -6.62 5.09
C TYR A 63 0.96 -6.32 3.57
N LEU A 64 1.36 -5.11 3.17
CA LEU A 64 1.26 -4.65 1.79
C LEU A 64 2.38 -5.19 0.90
N PHE A 65 3.61 -5.27 1.40
CA PHE A 65 4.79 -5.40 0.55
C PHE A 65 5.64 -6.65 0.80
N ASP A 66 5.49 -7.35 1.93
CA ASP A 66 6.33 -8.51 2.21
C ASP A 66 6.02 -9.70 1.32
N ASN A 67 7.08 -10.45 1.01
CA ASN A 67 7.01 -11.75 0.35
C ASN A 67 6.10 -11.76 -0.90
N PRO A 68 6.34 -10.88 -1.89
CA PRO A 68 5.51 -10.81 -3.08
C PRO A 68 5.64 -12.11 -3.87
N ARG A 69 4.52 -12.83 -4.04
CA ARG A 69 4.44 -14.06 -4.83
C ARG A 69 3.38 -13.89 -5.91
N ARG A 70 3.63 -14.43 -7.09
CA ARG A 70 2.69 -14.33 -8.23
C ARG A 70 1.29 -14.87 -7.91
N SER A 71 1.21 -15.90 -7.07
CA SER A 71 -0.06 -16.50 -6.63
C SER A 71 -0.83 -15.64 -5.62
N SER A 72 -0.17 -14.77 -4.83
CA SER A 72 -0.79 -13.86 -3.86
C SER A 72 -0.85 -12.41 -4.34
N ALA A 73 -0.20 -12.07 -5.46
CA ALA A 73 -0.06 -10.71 -5.96
C ALA A 73 -1.40 -10.00 -6.19
N MET A 74 -2.45 -10.74 -6.55
CA MET A 74 -3.79 -10.15 -6.72
C MET A 74 -4.30 -9.51 -5.43
N GLY A 75 -4.18 -10.19 -4.29
CA GLY A 75 -4.60 -9.66 -2.99
C GLY A 75 -3.75 -8.45 -2.57
N GLN A 76 -2.44 -8.52 -2.80
CA GLN A 76 -1.53 -7.40 -2.53
C GLN A 76 -1.88 -6.16 -3.38
N ILE A 77 -2.15 -6.31 -4.67
CA ILE A 77 -2.51 -5.19 -5.55
C ILE A 77 -3.82 -4.53 -5.09
N VAL A 78 -4.83 -5.33 -4.71
CA VAL A 78 -6.08 -4.81 -4.15
C VAL A 78 -5.81 -4.02 -2.87
N ALA A 79 -5.05 -4.57 -1.93
CA ALA A 79 -4.73 -3.92 -0.66
C ALA A 79 -3.95 -2.60 -0.88
N ILE A 80 -2.95 -2.60 -1.75
CA ILE A 80 -2.15 -1.42 -2.10
C ILE A 80 -3.04 -0.32 -2.72
N TYR A 81 -3.97 -0.70 -3.60
CA TYR A 81 -4.91 0.27 -4.20
C TYR A 81 -5.88 0.83 -3.16
N GLN A 82 -6.41 0.02 -2.23
CA GLN A 82 -7.25 0.50 -1.12
C GLN A 82 -6.52 1.49 -0.20
N HIS A 83 -5.19 1.37 -0.08
CA HIS A 83 -4.34 2.32 0.66
C HIS A 83 -3.96 3.56 -0.16
N GLY A 84 -4.46 3.70 -1.40
CA GLY A 84 -4.24 4.88 -2.24
C GLY A 84 -2.82 5.01 -2.81
N LEU A 85 -2.02 3.94 -2.75
CA LEU A 85 -0.61 3.97 -3.17
C LEU A 85 -0.41 3.80 -4.67
N LEU A 86 -1.37 3.12 -5.31
CA LEU A 86 -1.40 2.86 -6.75
C LEU A 86 -2.29 3.88 -7.45
N THR A 87 -1.76 4.58 -8.46
CA THR A 87 -2.56 5.56 -9.21
C THR A 87 -3.52 4.88 -10.18
N GLU A 88 -4.56 5.60 -10.65
CA GLU A 88 -5.44 5.10 -11.71
C GLU A 88 -4.68 4.71 -12.98
N ASP A 89 -3.70 5.51 -13.40
CA ASP A 89 -2.92 5.23 -14.61
C ASP A 89 -2.05 3.96 -14.45
N GLU A 90 -1.45 3.77 -13.28
CA GLU A 90 -0.68 2.56 -12.97
C GLU A 90 -1.58 1.33 -12.89
N LEU A 91 -2.78 1.47 -12.30
CA LEU A 91 -3.79 0.41 -12.28
C LEU A 91 -4.24 0.06 -13.71
N ASN A 92 -4.51 1.04 -14.55
CA ASN A 92 -4.93 0.84 -15.94
C ASN A 92 -3.84 0.19 -16.81
N GLY A 93 -2.58 0.16 -16.36
CA GLY A 93 -1.50 -0.59 -17.01
C GLY A 93 -1.59 -2.11 -16.85
N PHE A 94 -2.40 -2.60 -15.91
CA PHE A 94 -2.66 -4.04 -15.73
C PHE A 94 -3.71 -4.57 -16.71
N GLY A 95 -3.76 -5.89 -16.87
CA GLY A 95 -4.79 -6.56 -17.66
C GLY A 95 -6.21 -6.21 -17.19
N GLN A 96 -7.14 -6.06 -18.14
CA GLN A 96 -8.51 -5.60 -17.85
C GLN A 96 -9.24 -6.45 -16.80
N THR A 97 -9.00 -7.76 -16.76
CA THR A 97 -9.60 -8.64 -15.75
C THR A 97 -9.16 -8.25 -14.34
N LEU A 98 -7.88 -7.93 -14.16
CA LEU A 98 -7.34 -7.49 -12.88
C LEU A 98 -7.91 -6.12 -12.50
N VAL A 99 -7.90 -5.16 -13.42
CA VAL A 99 -8.44 -3.81 -13.18
C VAL A 99 -9.90 -3.85 -12.76
N LYS A 100 -10.74 -4.60 -13.48
CA LYS A 100 -12.17 -4.76 -13.15
C LYS A 100 -12.36 -5.38 -11.77
N LEU A 101 -11.58 -6.40 -11.44
CA LEU A 101 -11.66 -7.05 -10.14
C LEU A 101 -11.21 -6.14 -9.01
N VAL A 102 -10.11 -5.40 -9.19
CA VAL A 102 -9.65 -4.42 -8.21
C VAL A 102 -10.75 -3.39 -7.96
N LYS A 103 -11.30 -2.77 -9.01
CA LYS A 103 -12.38 -1.78 -8.87
C LYS A 103 -13.63 -2.36 -8.21
N PHE A 104 -14.04 -3.58 -8.61
CA PHE A 104 -15.18 -4.25 -8.00
C PHE A 104 -14.99 -4.52 -6.48
N LEU A 105 -13.78 -4.86 -6.04
CA LEU A 105 -13.47 -5.14 -4.64
C LEU A 105 -13.22 -3.87 -3.81
N THR A 106 -13.09 -2.71 -4.44
CA THR A 106 -12.77 -1.44 -3.79
C THR A 106 -13.84 -0.37 -3.92
N ASP A 107 -14.81 -0.55 -4.82
CA ASP A 107 -16.04 0.25 -4.86
C ASP A 107 -16.81 0.06 -3.56
N LYS A 108 -16.90 1.13 -2.78
CA LYS A 108 -17.60 1.19 -1.48
C LYS A 108 -19.13 1.29 -1.61
N ASP A 109 -19.70 1.17 -2.81
CA ASP A 109 -21.14 1.29 -3.05
C ASP A 109 -21.94 -0.02 -2.89
N LEU A 110 -21.37 -1.05 -2.24
CA LEU A 110 -22.05 -2.33 -1.97
C LEU A 110 -22.17 -2.73 -0.49
N VAL A 111 -21.89 -1.84 0.47
CA VAL A 111 -22.21 -2.05 1.90
C VAL A 111 -22.74 -0.78 2.55
#